data_AF-W6NHM1-F1
#
_entry.id   AF-W6NHM1-F1
#
_cell.length_a   1.000
_cell.length_b   1.000
_cell.length_c   1.000
_cell.angle_alpha   90.00
_cell.angle_beta   90.00
_cell.angle_gamma   90.00
#
_symmetry.space_group_name_H-M   'P 1'
#
loop_
_entity.id
_entity.type
_entity.pdbx_description
1 polymer ?
#
loop_
_entity_poly.entity_id
_entity_poly.type
_entity_poly.pdbx_seq_one_letter_code
_entity_poly.pdbx_strand_id
1 'polypeptide(L)'
;MFTVWLASHGITATPKPGGAITYGGMDDDNCGAVIGYTDLTDPQFYQFKMDGIAMGTYLKMEAYTVTSEFSAWIIGPSDVVKQMAEIAGAK
;
A
#
# COMPACT_ATOMS: atom_id res chain seq x y z
N MET A 1 -2.16 16.32 10.51
CA MET A 1 -1.23 15.21 10.23
C MET A 1 -1.58 14.05 11.13
N PHE A 2 -1.53 12.83 10.61
CA PHE A 2 -1.62 11.60 11.39
C PHE A 2 -0.85 10.49 10.69
N THR A 3 -0.46 9.45 11.42
CA THR A 3 0.04 8.19 10.86
C THR A 3 -0.89 7.04 11.23
N VAL A 4 -0.96 6.05 10.35
CA VAL A 4 -1.72 4.82 10.58
C VAL A 4 -0.79 3.64 10.42
N TRP A 5 -0.73 2.81 11.45
CA TRP A 5 -0.07 1.52 11.40
C TRP A 5 -1.12 0.42 11.48
N LEU A 6 -1.13 -0.46 10.47
CA LEU A 6 -2.01 -1.63 10.40
C LEU A 6 -1.20 -2.87 10.79
N ALA A 7 -1.55 -3.50 11.90
CA ALA A 7 -0.81 -4.64 12.42
C ALA A 7 -1.15 -5.92 11.63
N SER A 8 -0.14 -6.56 11.06
CA SER A 8 -0.28 -7.86 10.40
C SER A 8 -0.12 -8.99 11.42
N HIS A 9 -1.22 -9.63 11.80
CA HIS A 9 -1.21 -10.76 12.74
C HIS A 9 -1.42 -12.13 12.08
N GLY A 10 -1.77 -12.16 10.79
CA GLY A 10 -2.29 -13.37 10.16
C GLY A 10 -3.62 -13.84 10.77
N ILE A 11 -4.02 -15.07 10.46
CA ILE A 11 -5.21 -15.70 11.06
C ILE A 11 -4.80 -16.31 12.40
N THR A 12 -5.17 -15.68 13.51
CA THR A 12 -4.86 -16.16 14.86
C THR A 12 -6.12 -16.41 15.68
N ALA A 13 -6.11 -17.46 16.51
CA ALA A 13 -7.20 -17.76 17.44
C ALA A 13 -7.27 -16.78 18.63
N THR A 14 -6.17 -16.08 18.92
CA THR A 14 -6.08 -15.12 20.02
C THR A 14 -6.29 -13.69 19.50
N PRO A 15 -7.18 -12.89 20.12
CA PRO A 15 -7.34 -11.50 19.76
C PRO A 15 -6.07 -10.69 20.07
N LYS A 16 -5.64 -9.87 19.11
CA LYS A 16 -4.52 -8.93 19.23
C LYS A 16 -4.97 -7.54 18.76
N PRO A 17 -4.36 -6.44 19.27
CA PRO A 17 -4.63 -5.09 18.77
C PRO A 17 -4.36 -4.98 17.26
N GLY A 18 -5.31 -4.42 16.50
CA GLY A 18 -5.24 -4.39 15.03
C GLY A 18 -4.33 -3.31 14.42
N GLY A 19 -3.76 -2.42 15.22
CA GLY A 19 -2.97 -1.30 14.74
C GLY A 19 -2.97 -0.10 15.68
N ALA A 20 -2.51 1.05 15.18
CA ALA A 20 -2.47 2.33 15.88
C ALA A 20 -2.77 3.50 14.92
N ILE A 21 -3.36 4.56 15.48
CA ILE A 21 -3.51 5.86 14.80
C ILE A 21 -2.88 6.92 15.71
N THR A 22 -1.84 7.58 15.20
CA THR A 22 -1.15 8.65 15.93
C THR A 22 -1.58 9.99 15.39
N TYR A 23 -2.27 10.78 16.22
CA TYR A 23 -2.73 12.11 15.84
C TYR A 23 -1.65 13.15 16.10
N GLY A 24 -1.45 14.05 15.13
CA GLY A 24 -0.53 15.20 15.29
C GLY A 24 0.95 14.84 15.20
N GLY A 25 1.31 13.61 14.86
CA GLY A 25 2.69 13.16 14.83
C GLY A 25 2.93 11.98 13.89
N MET A 26 4.18 11.52 13.91
CA MET A 26 4.64 10.30 13.26
C MET A 26 4.71 9.17 14.28
N ASP A 27 4.55 7.93 13.83
CA ASP A 27 4.69 6.74 14.69
C ASP A 27 6.08 6.14 14.45
N ASP A 28 7.06 6.62 15.21
CA ASP A 28 8.46 6.20 15.09
C ASP A 28 8.72 4.81 15.69
N ASP A 29 7.76 4.26 16.44
CA ASP A 29 7.87 2.95 17.09
C ASP A 29 7.45 1.83 16.14
N ASN A 30 6.38 2.04 15.37
CA ASN A 30 5.79 1.01 14.51
C ASN A 30 6.12 1.19 13.01
N CYS A 31 6.45 2.41 12.56
CA CYS A 31 6.86 2.66 11.17
C CYS A 31 8.38 2.59 11.02
N GLY A 32 8.87 2.02 9.91
CA GLY A 32 10.30 1.93 9.62
C GLY A 32 10.92 3.26 9.18
N ALA A 33 12.26 3.31 9.11
CA ALA A 33 13.02 4.52 8.78
C ALA A 33 12.80 5.07 7.34
N VAL A 34 12.17 4.32 6.45
CA VAL A 34 11.91 4.75 5.07
C VAL A 34 10.51 5.35 5.00
N ILE A 35 10.45 6.67 4.92
CA ILE A 35 9.21 7.41 4.67
C ILE A 35 9.39 8.14 3.35
N GLY A 36 8.83 7.55 2.28
CA GLY A 36 8.67 8.25 1.02
C GLY A 36 7.52 9.24 1.15
N TYR A 37 7.75 10.49 0.76
CA TYR A 37 6.70 11.48 0.60
C TYR A 37 6.43 11.70 -0.89
N THR A 38 5.17 11.89 -1.23
CA THR A 38 4.73 12.27 -2.56
C THR A 38 3.58 13.25 -2.43
N ASP A 39 3.46 14.17 -3.39
CA ASP A 39 2.39 15.14 -3.40
C ASP A 39 1.07 14.47 -3.79
N LEU A 40 -0.02 14.93 -3.16
CA LEU A 40 -1.36 14.50 -3.53
C LEU A 40 -1.75 15.11 -4.88
N THR A 41 -2.34 14.29 -5.75
CA THR A 41 -2.93 14.74 -7.03
C THR A 41 -4.36 15.23 -6.85
N ASP A 42 -5.04 14.78 -5.79
CA ASP A 42 -6.38 15.23 -5.38
C ASP A 42 -6.40 15.39 -3.85
N PRO A 43 -6.72 16.57 -3.29
CA PRO A 43 -6.75 16.79 -1.85
C PRO A 43 -7.95 16.16 -1.13
N GLN A 44 -8.98 15.69 -1.84
CA GLN A 44 -10.14 15.03 -1.26
C GLN A 44 -9.90 13.53 -0.98
N PHE A 45 -8.90 12.95 -1.62
CA PHE A 45 -8.53 11.54 -1.51
C PHE A 45 -7.04 11.40 -1.18
N TYR A 46 -6.59 10.29 -0.61
CA TYR A 46 -5.15 10.00 -0.51
C TYR A 46 -4.63 9.51 -1.87
N GLN A 47 -4.82 10.34 -2.90
CA GLN A 47 -4.48 10.04 -4.28
C GLN A 47 -3.15 10.69 -4.66
N PHE A 48 -2.27 9.93 -5.31
CA PHE A 48 -0.94 10.38 -5.69
C PHE A 48 -0.47 9.70 -6.99
N LYS A 49 0.63 10.21 -7.54
CA LYS A 49 1.28 9.64 -8.72
C LYS A 49 2.32 8.60 -8.32
N MET A 50 2.32 7.47 -9.02
CA MET A 50 3.31 6.39 -8.92
C MET A 50 4.03 6.25 -10.26
N ASP A 51 5.36 6.11 -10.25
CA ASP A 51 6.17 6.12 -11.48
C ASP A 51 6.22 4.79 -12.24
N GLY A 52 5.85 3.70 -11.58
CA GLY A 52 5.87 2.37 -12.16
C GLY A 52 5.52 1.29 -11.16
N ILE A 53 5.36 0.07 -11.68
CA ILE A 53 5.00 -1.11 -10.91
C ILE A 53 6.01 -2.22 -11.22
N ALA A 54 6.46 -2.93 -10.19
CA ALA A 54 7.36 -4.06 -10.34
C ALA A 54 6.97 -5.22 -9.42
N MET A 55 7.15 -6.46 -9.89
CA MET A 55 7.02 -7.68 -9.09
C MET A 55 7.81 -8.82 -9.72
N GLY A 56 8.76 -9.41 -8.98
CA GLY A 56 9.61 -10.47 -9.51
C GLY A 56 10.35 -10.01 -10.77
N THR A 57 10.09 -10.65 -11.91
CA THR A 57 10.66 -10.29 -13.22
C THR A 57 9.82 -9.27 -14.01
N TYR A 58 8.64 -8.89 -13.51
CA TYR A 58 7.80 -7.86 -14.14
C TYR A 58 8.26 -6.46 -13.74
N LEU A 59 8.40 -5.59 -14.74
CA LEU A 59 8.64 -4.17 -14.56
C LEU A 59 7.84 -3.41 -15.61
N LYS A 60 7.00 -2.47 -15.17
CA LYS A 60 6.28 -1.54 -16.03
C LYS A 60 6.50 -0.12 -15.51
N MET A 61 7.40 0.60 -16.17
CA MET A 61 7.71 2.00 -15.89
C MET A 61 6.73 2.90 -16.62
N GLU A 62 5.48 2.86 -16.17
CA GLU A 62 4.39 3.71 -16.63
C GLU A 62 3.80 4.44 -15.42
N ALA A 63 3.48 5.72 -15.58
CA ALA A 63 2.91 6.50 -14.50
C ALA A 63 1.44 6.14 -14.26
N TYR A 64 1.09 5.91 -13.00
CA TYR A 64 -0.29 5.64 -12.56
C TYR A 64 -0.74 6.68 -11.55
N THR A 65 -2.01 7.08 -11.64
CA THR A 65 -2.71 7.74 -10.53
C THR A 65 -3.28 6.64 -9.63
N VAL A 66 -2.88 6.63 -8.37
CA VAL A 66 -3.27 5.62 -7.39
C VAL A 66 -3.85 6.28 -6.14
N THR A 67 -4.74 5.57 -5.45
CA THR A 67 -5.32 6.02 -4.18
C THR A 67 -4.95 5.04 -3.08
N SER A 68 -4.49 5.54 -1.94
CA SER A 68 -4.33 4.75 -0.72
C SER A 68 -5.62 4.74 0.07
N GLU A 69 -6.16 3.56 0.32
CA GLU A 69 -7.39 3.33 1.08
C GLU A 69 -7.16 2.25 2.14
N PHE A 70 -8.14 2.06 3.03
CA PHE A 70 -8.13 0.95 3.99
C PHE A 70 -8.86 -0.30 3.46
N SER A 71 -8.84 -0.49 2.14
CA SER A 71 -9.43 -1.65 1.50
C SER A 71 -8.56 -2.89 1.70
N ALA A 72 -9.16 -4.08 1.62
CA ALA A 72 -8.45 -5.34 1.83
C ALA A 72 -7.59 -5.78 0.64
N TRP A 73 -7.58 -5.02 -0.47
CA TRP A 73 -7.02 -5.46 -1.75
C TRP A 73 -6.11 -4.39 -2.34
N ILE A 74 -5.03 -4.83 -2.99
CA ILE A 74 -4.31 -4.01 -3.96
C ILE A 74 -5.00 -4.22 -5.31
N ILE A 75 -5.59 -3.16 -5.85
CA ILE A 75 -6.34 -3.19 -7.10
C ILE A 75 -5.54 -2.46 -8.18
N GLY A 76 -5.51 -3.02 -9.38
CA GLY A 76 -4.82 -2.43 -10.52
C GLY A 76 -5.42 -2.84 -11.86
N PRO A 77 -4.86 -2.32 -12.98
CA PRO A 77 -5.27 -2.69 -14.33
C PRO A 77 -5.22 -4.21 -14.56
N SER A 78 -6.18 -4.74 -15.31
CA SER A 78 -6.34 -6.19 -15.49
C SER A 78 -5.16 -6.86 -16.19
N ASP A 79 -4.49 -6.17 -17.12
CA ASP A 79 -3.26 -6.62 -17.77
C ASP A 79 -2.11 -6.77 -16.78
N VAL A 80 -1.93 -5.77 -15.91
CA VAL A 80 -0.91 -5.76 -14.86
C VAL A 80 -1.15 -6.91 -13.87
N VAL A 81 -2.38 -7.00 -13.34
CA VAL A 81 -2.74 -8.03 -12.35
C VAL A 81 -2.61 -9.43 -12.94
N LYS A 82 -3.03 -9.65 -14.20
CA LYS A 82 -2.90 -10.94 -14.87
C LYS A 82 -1.43 -11.33 -15.05
N GLN A 83 -0.58 -10.41 -15.50
CA GLN A 83 0.84 -10.70 -15.70
C GLN A 83 1.54 -11.05 -14.38
N MET A 84 1.17 -10.36 -13.31
CA MET A 84 1.64 -10.68 -11.96
C MET A 84 1.15 -12.05 -11.51
N ALA A 85 -0.12 -12.37 -11.68
CA ALA A 85 -0.67 -13.68 -11.33
C ALA A 85 0.07 -14.83 -12.01
N GLU A 86 0.39 -14.69 -13.31
CA GLU A 86 1.19 -15.67 -14.05
C GLU A 86 2.59 -15.86 -13.45
N ILE A 87 3.28 -14.76 -13.09
CA ILE A 87 4.61 -14.80 -12.47
C ILE A 87 4.57 -15.43 -11.08
N ALA A 88 3.51 -15.18 -10.32
CA ALA A 88 3.30 -15.79 -9.01
C ALA A 88 2.90 -17.27 -9.10
N GLY A 89 2.64 -17.81 -10.30
CA GLY A 89 2.18 -19.19 -10.50
C GLY A 89 0.72 -19.42 -10.08
N ALA A 90 -0.08 -18.35 -9.99
CA ALA A 90 -1.51 -18.45 -9.75
C ALA A 90 -2.21 -19.07 -10.97
N LYS A 91 -3.21 -19.92 -10.71
CA LYS A 91 -4.00 -20.65 -11.72
C LYS A 91 -5.43 -20.19 -11.75
#